data_AF-A0A2M7QK68-F1
#
_entry.id   AF-A0A2M7QK68-F1
#
_cell.length_a   1.000
_cell.length_b   1.000
_cell.length_c   1.000
_cell.angle_alpha   90.00
_cell.angle_beta   90.00
_cell.angle_gamma   90.00
#
_symmetry.space_group_name_H-M   'P 1'
#
loop_
_entity.id
_entity.type
_entity.pdbx_description
1 polymer ?
#
loop_
_entity_poly.entity_id
_entity_poly.type
_entity_poly.pdbx_seq_one_letter_code
_entity_poly.pdbx_strand_id
1 'polypeptide(L)'
;MKRLCAFALTGLLPLAAHAAPVDVLFVGNSYTFGRVDPVMSYNTDKVTDLTAPSQGGNFLDQTGANAFEPRPWGGVPGIFKELTLQAGLDYNVSLSTRNAASLRGHMLNLNPANWDMRGNLALKTWDQVVLQEQSDEVLPRQTNAAGNALPSNPEFTRYFADVIENFLHSTDSTGTIRYREAFPGANNEAQAAACSAATGLSVGSCNLNRGSFSNPNASADTEVYLYQTWARPNLLDGAFATSTDRVTGEVTRSTELSL
;
A
#
# COMPACT_ATOMS: atom_id res chain seq x y z
N MET A 1 63.01 -48.65 -9.09
CA MET A 1 61.92 -48.01 -9.86
C MET A 1 60.86 -47.51 -8.86
N LYS A 2 60.87 -46.21 -8.52
CA LYS A 2 59.91 -45.61 -7.58
C LYS A 2 58.63 -45.27 -8.33
N ARG A 3 57.52 -45.93 -7.99
CA ARG A 3 56.18 -45.62 -8.50
C ARG A 3 55.65 -44.42 -7.72
N LEU A 4 55.51 -43.27 -8.39
CA LEU A 4 54.69 -42.17 -7.88
C LEU A 4 53.23 -42.49 -8.18
N CYS A 5 52.43 -42.69 -7.14
CA CYS A 5 50.98 -42.63 -7.23
C CYS A 5 50.55 -41.16 -7.17
N ALA A 6 50.06 -40.62 -8.29
CA ALA A 6 49.40 -39.32 -8.32
C ALA A 6 47.98 -39.48 -7.77
N PHE A 7 47.70 -38.93 -6.60
CA PHE A 7 46.33 -38.73 -6.13
C PHE A 7 45.74 -37.51 -6.86
N ALA A 8 44.80 -37.76 -7.76
CA ALA A 8 43.96 -36.71 -8.33
C ALA A 8 42.96 -36.25 -7.25
N LEU A 9 43.20 -35.06 -6.69
CA LEU A 9 42.27 -34.40 -5.79
C LEU A 9 41.17 -33.73 -6.65
N THR A 10 40.09 -34.46 -6.94
CA THR A 10 38.88 -33.87 -7.52
C THR A 10 38.22 -32.97 -6.48
N GLY A 11 38.50 -31.67 -6.55
CA GLY A 11 37.85 -30.65 -5.74
C GLY A 11 36.37 -30.56 -6.09
N LEU A 12 35.51 -31.05 -5.20
CA LEU A 12 34.10 -30.70 -5.15
C LEU A 12 34.00 -29.25 -4.71
N LEU A 13 33.85 -28.33 -5.67
CA LEU A 13 33.43 -26.95 -5.38
C LEU A 13 32.03 -27.02 -4.78
N PRO A 14 31.81 -26.53 -3.54
CA PRO A 14 30.47 -26.42 -3.02
C PRO A 14 29.74 -25.37 -3.86
N LEU A 15 28.73 -25.80 -4.62
CA LEU A 15 27.71 -24.89 -5.12
C LEU A 15 27.03 -24.31 -3.87
N ALA A 16 27.38 -23.08 -3.51
CA ALA A 16 26.62 -22.34 -2.52
C ALA A 16 25.20 -22.21 -3.07
N ALA A 17 24.24 -22.87 -2.42
CA ALA A 17 22.83 -22.65 -2.70
C ALA A 17 22.54 -21.17 -2.41
N HIS A 18 22.32 -20.37 -3.46
CA HIS A 18 21.77 -19.03 -3.28
C HIS A 18 20.39 -19.20 -2.67
N ALA A 19 20.13 -18.55 -1.55
CA ALA A 19 18.78 -18.44 -1.02
C ALA A 19 17.90 -17.80 -2.11
N ALA A 20 16.64 -18.22 -2.20
CA ALA A 20 15.69 -17.55 -3.08
C ALA A 20 15.59 -16.07 -2.68
N PRO A 21 15.40 -15.15 -3.65
CA PRO A 21 15.17 -13.74 -3.33
C PRO A 21 13.95 -13.58 -2.42
N VAL A 22 14.01 -12.63 -1.50
CA VAL A 22 12.86 -12.25 -0.66
C VAL A 22 11.89 -11.40 -1.50
N ASP A 23 10.66 -11.85 -1.63
CA ASP A 23 9.58 -11.14 -2.31
C ASP A 23 8.90 -10.15 -1.37
N VAL A 24 9.12 -8.85 -1.59
CA VAL A 24 8.51 -7.77 -0.80
C VAL A 24 7.53 -6.93 -1.63
N LEU A 25 6.34 -6.70 -1.07
CA LEU A 25 5.32 -5.82 -1.64
C LEU A 25 5.13 -4.56 -0.78
N PHE A 26 5.30 -3.40 -1.39
CA PHE A 26 4.92 -2.12 -0.80
C PHE A 26 3.52 -1.71 -1.24
N VAL A 27 2.61 -1.49 -0.28
CA VAL A 27 1.21 -1.13 -0.51
C VAL A 27 1.00 0.27 0.04
N GLY A 28 0.45 1.18 -0.78
CA GLY A 28 0.22 2.53 -0.30
C GLY A 28 -0.26 3.52 -1.34
N ASN A 29 0.14 4.78 -1.19
CA ASN A 29 -0.26 5.89 -2.02
C ASN A 29 0.92 6.78 -2.43
N SER A 30 0.65 8.04 -2.73
CA SER A 30 1.64 9.04 -3.16
C SER A 30 2.77 9.29 -2.17
N TYR A 31 2.60 8.94 -0.90
CA TYR A 31 3.71 8.95 0.08
C TYR A 31 4.64 7.74 -0.05
N THR A 32 4.19 6.64 -0.64
CA THR A 32 5.01 5.45 -0.91
C THR A 32 5.78 5.61 -2.22
N PHE A 33 5.11 6.03 -3.30
CA PHE A 33 5.77 6.18 -4.60
C PHE A 33 6.45 7.54 -4.80
N GLY A 34 6.09 8.56 -4.01
CA GLY A 34 6.56 9.93 -4.18
C GLY A 34 6.00 10.59 -5.43
N ARG A 35 5.07 11.54 -5.28
CA ARG A 35 4.31 12.12 -6.40
C ARG A 35 5.14 12.90 -7.45
N VAL A 36 6.39 13.26 -7.14
CA VAL A 36 7.18 14.19 -7.94
C VAL A 36 8.60 13.66 -8.13
N ASP A 37 9.14 13.90 -9.33
CA ASP A 37 10.54 13.61 -9.61
C ASP A 37 11.50 14.48 -8.76
N PRO A 38 12.67 13.94 -8.40
CA PRO A 38 13.22 12.66 -8.85
C PRO A 38 12.75 11.44 -8.04
N VAL A 39 11.89 11.61 -7.03
CA VAL A 39 11.49 10.50 -6.14
C VAL A 39 10.62 9.50 -6.91
N MET A 40 9.66 9.98 -7.69
CA MET A 40 8.71 9.16 -8.44
C MET A 40 9.40 8.16 -9.38
N SER A 41 10.32 8.65 -10.21
CA SER A 41 11.06 7.84 -11.18
C SER A 41 12.32 7.15 -10.62
N TYR A 42 12.61 7.31 -9.34
CA TYR A 42 13.83 6.74 -8.77
C TYR A 42 13.83 5.21 -8.83
N ASN A 43 14.84 4.64 -9.51
CA ASN A 43 15.12 3.20 -9.56
C ASN A 43 13.96 2.33 -10.09
N THR A 44 13.11 2.89 -10.96
CA THR A 44 11.96 2.20 -11.56
C THR A 44 12.32 0.96 -12.37
N ASP A 45 13.55 0.87 -12.88
CA ASP A 45 14.01 -0.27 -13.67
C ASP A 45 14.31 -1.52 -12.82
N LYS A 46 14.42 -1.36 -11.49
CA LYS A 46 14.74 -2.45 -10.54
C LYS A 46 13.60 -2.80 -9.61
N VAL A 47 12.44 -2.16 -9.77
CA VAL A 47 11.24 -2.35 -8.95
C VAL A 47 10.06 -2.63 -9.86
N THR A 48 9.22 -3.58 -9.47
CA THR A 48 8.01 -3.94 -10.23
C THR A 48 6.82 -3.11 -9.75
N ASP A 49 6.42 -2.12 -10.53
CA ASP A 49 5.15 -1.42 -10.32
C ASP A 49 3.99 -2.28 -10.81
N LEU A 50 3.29 -2.95 -9.88
CA LEU A 50 2.13 -3.80 -10.17
C LEU A 50 0.91 -2.99 -10.67
N THR A 51 0.99 -1.66 -10.56
CA THR A 51 0.02 -0.75 -11.14
C THR A 51 0.48 -0.15 -12.47
N ALA A 52 1.63 -0.55 -13.03
CA ALA A 52 2.07 -0.10 -14.36
C ALA A 52 1.73 -1.12 -15.45
N PRO A 53 1.19 -0.68 -16.60
CA PRO A 53 0.94 -1.57 -17.74
C PRO A 53 2.25 -1.94 -18.47
N SER A 54 3.30 -1.15 -18.33
CA SER A 54 4.57 -1.30 -19.06
C SER A 54 5.57 -2.27 -18.41
N GLN A 55 5.43 -2.56 -17.12
CA GLN A 55 6.31 -3.46 -16.34
C GLN A 55 5.62 -4.80 -16.00
N GLY A 56 4.63 -5.20 -16.79
CA GLY A 56 3.92 -6.47 -16.57
C GLY A 56 3.04 -6.51 -15.31
N GLY A 57 2.68 -5.34 -14.77
CA GLY A 57 1.68 -5.26 -13.71
C GLY A 57 0.30 -5.73 -14.20
N ASN A 58 -0.57 -6.10 -13.26
CA ASN A 58 -1.94 -6.57 -13.57
C ASN A 58 -2.88 -5.44 -14.00
N PHE A 59 -2.35 -4.23 -14.08
CA PHE A 59 -3.08 -3.04 -14.38
C PHE A 59 -3.09 -2.77 -15.89
N LEU A 60 -4.28 -2.85 -16.49
CA LEU A 60 -4.48 -2.67 -17.92
C LEU A 60 -5.15 -1.33 -18.28
N ASP A 61 -5.89 -0.72 -17.36
CA ASP A 61 -6.71 0.47 -17.62
C ASP A 61 -6.12 1.77 -17.07
N GLN A 62 -5.40 2.53 -17.89
CA GLN A 62 -4.75 3.80 -17.51
C GLN A 62 -5.69 4.89 -16.94
N THR A 63 -7.01 4.71 -16.95
CA THR A 63 -7.98 5.62 -16.30
C THR A 63 -7.56 5.93 -14.85
N GLY A 64 -7.61 7.21 -14.48
CA GLY A 64 -7.23 7.67 -13.15
C GLY A 64 -5.73 7.76 -12.87
N ALA A 65 -4.87 7.39 -13.83
CA ALA A 65 -3.48 7.82 -13.82
C ALA A 65 -3.37 9.20 -14.46
N ASN A 66 -2.52 10.04 -13.88
CA ASN A 66 -2.31 11.38 -14.37
C ASN A 66 -1.16 11.41 -15.38
N ALA A 67 -1.28 12.24 -16.42
CA ALA A 67 -0.22 12.37 -17.43
C ALA A 67 1.11 12.87 -16.83
N PHE A 68 1.04 13.65 -15.76
CA PHE A 68 2.18 14.18 -15.01
C PHE A 68 2.70 13.24 -13.91
N GLU A 69 2.10 12.06 -13.76
CA GLU A 69 2.61 10.98 -12.89
C GLU A 69 2.91 9.75 -13.75
N PRO A 70 3.86 9.84 -14.70
CA PRO A 70 4.15 8.76 -15.63
C PRO A 70 4.61 7.51 -14.87
N ARG A 71 4.07 6.36 -15.28
CA ARG A 71 4.49 5.05 -14.79
C ARG A 71 5.56 4.44 -15.70
N PRO A 72 6.42 3.55 -15.17
CA PRO A 72 6.40 2.98 -13.82
C PRO A 72 6.86 3.93 -12.72
N TRP A 73 6.43 3.67 -11.48
CA TRP A 73 6.91 4.39 -10.28
C TRP A 73 7.89 3.56 -9.45
N GLY A 74 8.76 4.23 -8.70
CA GLY A 74 9.81 3.61 -7.88
C GLY A 74 9.77 4.05 -6.41
N GLY A 75 9.94 5.35 -6.13
CA GLY A 75 9.73 5.94 -4.80
C GLY A 75 10.54 5.31 -3.65
N VAL A 76 9.92 5.21 -2.48
CA VAL A 76 10.49 4.53 -1.30
C VAL A 76 10.88 3.07 -1.60
N PRO A 77 10.07 2.26 -2.32
CA PRO A 77 10.49 0.93 -2.78
C PRO A 77 11.79 0.96 -3.61
N GLY A 78 11.96 1.96 -4.48
CA GLY A 78 13.17 2.18 -5.27
C GLY A 78 14.41 2.41 -4.40
N ILE A 79 14.28 3.21 -3.35
CA ILE A 79 15.34 3.44 -2.34
C ILE A 79 15.66 2.14 -1.60
N PHE A 80 14.63 1.42 -1.14
CA PHE A 80 14.79 0.15 -0.47
C PHE A 80 15.58 -0.84 -1.35
N LYS A 81 15.21 -0.99 -2.63
CA LYS A 81 15.93 -1.86 -3.57
C LYS A 81 17.39 -1.49 -3.74
N GLU A 82 17.72 -0.20 -3.79
CA GLU A 82 19.12 0.22 -3.93
C GLU A 82 19.93 -0.10 -2.66
N LEU A 83 19.33 0.07 -1.48
CA LEU A 83 19.95 -0.31 -0.21
C LEU A 83 20.17 -1.83 -0.11
N THR A 84 19.23 -2.66 -0.57
CA THR A 84 19.42 -4.12 -0.58
C THR A 84 20.55 -4.53 -1.50
N LEU A 85 20.67 -3.92 -2.68
CA LEU A 85 21.80 -4.16 -3.59
C LEU A 85 23.14 -3.77 -2.98
N GLN A 86 23.23 -2.62 -2.31
CA GLN A 86 24.45 -2.19 -1.63
C GLN A 86 24.85 -3.11 -0.48
N ALA A 87 23.86 -3.68 0.22
CA ALA A 87 24.07 -4.63 1.29
C ALA A 87 24.31 -6.08 0.82
N GLY A 88 24.20 -6.36 -0.48
CA GLY A 88 24.31 -7.72 -1.03
C GLY A 88 23.12 -8.62 -0.66
N LEU A 89 21.94 -8.04 -0.41
CA LEU A 89 20.71 -8.73 -0.08
C LEU A 89 19.85 -8.94 -1.34
N ASP A 90 19.38 -10.16 -1.54
CA ASP A 90 18.58 -10.52 -2.72
C ASP A 90 17.08 -10.32 -2.44
N TYR A 91 16.54 -9.22 -2.96
CA TYR A 91 15.13 -8.86 -2.81
C TYR A 91 14.48 -8.58 -4.15
N ASN A 92 13.32 -9.18 -4.39
CA ASN A 92 12.40 -8.80 -5.45
C ASN A 92 11.43 -7.77 -4.88
N VAL A 93 11.55 -6.51 -5.31
CA VAL A 93 10.78 -5.41 -4.77
C VAL A 93 9.64 -5.07 -5.71
N SER A 94 8.41 -5.12 -5.20
CA SER A 94 7.20 -4.74 -5.92
C SER A 94 6.45 -3.63 -5.18
N LEU A 95 5.65 -2.85 -5.90
CA LEU A 95 4.72 -1.91 -5.31
C LEU A 95 3.32 -2.01 -5.91
N SER A 96 2.31 -1.79 -5.06
CA SER A 96 0.92 -1.55 -5.43
C SER A 96 0.52 -0.20 -4.83
N THR A 97 0.44 0.84 -5.64
CA THR A 97 0.18 2.19 -5.11
C THR A 97 -0.78 2.99 -5.98
N ARG A 98 -1.47 3.95 -5.35
CA ARG A 98 -2.32 4.91 -6.05
C ARG A 98 -2.50 6.18 -5.23
N ASN A 99 -2.57 7.33 -5.91
CA ASN A 99 -2.91 8.60 -5.28
C ASN A 99 -4.11 8.51 -4.33
N ALA A 100 -3.92 9.03 -3.12
CA ALA A 100 -4.93 9.09 -2.06
C ALA A 100 -5.62 7.75 -1.72
N ALA A 101 -5.05 6.60 -2.12
CA ALA A 101 -5.58 5.32 -1.70
C ALA A 101 -5.32 5.08 -0.22
N SER A 102 -6.32 4.58 0.46
CA SER A 102 -6.21 4.03 1.81
C SER A 102 -6.12 2.51 1.79
N LEU A 103 -5.77 1.88 2.90
CA LEU A 103 -5.79 0.42 3.04
C LEU A 103 -7.20 -0.14 2.78
N ARG A 104 -8.24 0.59 3.23
CA ARG A 104 -9.63 0.32 2.84
C ARG A 104 -9.81 0.32 1.32
N GLY A 105 -9.24 1.31 0.64
CA GLY A 105 -9.29 1.42 -0.81
C GLY A 105 -8.61 0.27 -1.53
N HIS A 106 -7.44 -0.16 -1.04
CA HIS A 106 -6.71 -1.35 -1.52
C HIS A 106 -7.55 -2.61 -1.32
N MET A 107 -7.95 -2.91 -0.09
CA MET A 107 -8.65 -4.14 0.25
C MET A 107 -10.01 -4.27 -0.45
N LEU A 108 -10.77 -3.18 -0.55
CA LEU A 108 -12.11 -3.22 -1.15
C LEU A 108 -12.12 -2.91 -2.65
N ASN A 109 -10.97 -2.74 -3.32
CA ASN A 109 -10.89 -2.36 -4.73
C ASN A 109 -11.76 -1.13 -5.07
N LEU A 110 -11.76 -0.10 -4.21
CA LEU A 110 -12.67 1.05 -4.35
C LEU A 110 -12.18 2.10 -5.34
N ASN A 111 -11.22 1.74 -6.18
CA ASN A 111 -10.75 2.63 -7.21
C ASN A 111 -11.82 2.77 -8.31
N PRO A 112 -12.27 4.00 -8.64
CA PRO A 112 -13.26 4.23 -9.71
C PRO A 112 -12.78 3.80 -11.10
N ALA A 113 -11.47 3.63 -11.30
CA ALA A 113 -10.87 3.12 -12.52
C ALA A 113 -10.68 1.59 -12.51
N ASN A 114 -11.26 0.87 -11.54
CA ASN A 114 -11.22 -0.59 -11.44
C ASN A 114 -9.81 -1.21 -11.42
N TRP A 115 -8.83 -0.53 -10.83
CA TRP A 115 -7.51 -1.14 -10.63
C TRP A 115 -7.63 -2.28 -9.61
N ASP A 116 -7.08 -3.45 -9.91
CA ASP A 116 -7.17 -4.62 -9.03
C ASP A 116 -6.12 -4.58 -7.91
N MET A 117 -6.32 -3.66 -6.97
CA MET A 117 -5.39 -3.38 -5.88
C MET A 117 -5.37 -4.51 -4.84
N ARG A 118 -6.52 -5.10 -4.51
CA ARG A 118 -6.62 -6.33 -3.70
C ARG A 118 -6.06 -7.54 -4.45
N GLY A 119 -6.25 -7.64 -5.76
CA GLY A 119 -5.63 -8.71 -6.55
C GLY A 119 -4.11 -8.68 -6.47
N ASN A 120 -3.50 -7.50 -6.39
CA ASN A 120 -2.05 -7.38 -6.16
C ASN A 120 -1.61 -7.93 -4.80
N LEU A 121 -2.43 -7.79 -3.73
CA LEU A 121 -2.16 -8.44 -2.43
C LEU A 121 -2.21 -9.97 -2.53
N ALA A 122 -3.07 -10.51 -3.41
CA ALA A 122 -3.26 -11.95 -3.62
C ALA A 122 -2.52 -12.51 -4.84
N LEU A 123 -1.61 -11.74 -5.47
CA LEU A 123 -0.99 -12.10 -6.73
C LEU A 123 -0.14 -13.38 -6.63
N LYS A 124 0.58 -13.50 -5.52
CA LYS A 124 1.43 -14.62 -5.14
C LYS A 124 1.61 -14.61 -3.63
N THR A 125 2.29 -15.61 -3.10
CA THR A 125 2.74 -15.57 -1.71
C THR A 125 3.84 -14.53 -1.61
N TRP A 126 3.68 -13.60 -0.67
CA TRP A 126 4.68 -12.59 -0.36
C TRP A 126 5.45 -13.04 0.87
N ASP A 127 6.77 -12.85 0.87
CA ASP A 127 7.55 -13.04 2.10
C ASP A 127 7.29 -11.87 3.05
N GLN A 128 7.22 -10.66 2.50
CA GLN A 128 7.04 -9.42 3.25
C GLN A 128 6.04 -8.49 2.58
N VAL A 129 5.18 -7.85 3.37
CA VAL A 129 4.27 -6.80 2.92
C VAL A 129 4.41 -5.56 3.80
N VAL A 130 4.69 -4.43 3.19
CA VAL A 130 4.83 -3.13 3.86
C VAL A 130 3.60 -2.28 3.53
N LEU A 131 2.78 -2.01 4.54
CA LEU A 131 1.54 -1.24 4.45
C LEU A 131 1.77 0.22 4.81
N GLN A 132 1.26 1.10 3.97
CA GLN A 132 1.15 2.53 4.22
C GLN A 132 -0.31 2.96 4.09
N GLU A 133 -0.83 3.53 5.18
CA GLU A 133 -2.17 4.09 5.19
C GLU A 133 -2.21 5.52 4.61
N GLN A 134 -3.38 5.96 4.18
CA GLN A 134 -3.63 7.37 3.87
C GLN A 134 -3.21 8.27 5.06
N SER A 135 -2.58 9.40 4.71
CA SER A 135 -1.83 10.26 5.63
C SER A 135 -2.58 10.83 6.84
N ASP A 136 -3.86 11.12 6.72
CA ASP A 136 -4.69 11.70 7.78
C ASP A 136 -5.60 10.67 8.45
N GLU A 137 -5.87 9.54 7.78
CA GLU A 137 -6.80 8.50 8.22
C GLU A 137 -6.39 7.93 9.59
N VAL A 138 -5.10 7.76 9.80
CA VAL A 138 -4.46 7.26 11.03
C VAL A 138 -4.55 8.19 12.24
N LEU A 139 -4.80 9.49 12.06
CA LEU A 139 -4.68 10.46 13.14
C LEU A 139 -5.89 10.40 14.09
N PRO A 140 -5.75 10.81 15.36
CA PRO A 140 -6.92 11.06 16.20
C PRO A 140 -7.83 12.08 15.53
N ARG A 141 -9.14 11.84 15.58
CA ARG A 141 -10.13 12.80 15.10
C ARG A 141 -9.96 14.12 15.84
N GLN A 142 -9.66 15.18 15.09
CA GLN A 142 -9.43 16.50 15.63
C GLN A 142 -9.82 17.57 14.61
N THR A 143 -10.03 18.78 15.11
CA THR A 143 -10.25 19.99 14.32
C THR A 143 -9.00 20.84 14.41
N ASN A 144 -8.49 21.35 13.29
CA ASN A 144 -7.32 22.24 13.28
C ASN A 144 -7.67 23.63 13.85
N ALA A 145 -6.68 24.52 13.98
CA ALA A 145 -6.92 25.85 14.55
C ALA A 145 -7.82 26.72 13.65
N ALA A 146 -7.87 26.43 12.35
CA ALA A 146 -8.78 27.04 11.39
C ALA A 146 -10.25 26.54 11.47
N GLY A 147 -10.57 25.57 12.33
CA GLY A 147 -11.94 25.05 12.48
C GLY A 147 -12.30 23.91 11.52
N ASN A 148 -11.34 23.39 10.75
CA ASN A 148 -11.56 22.30 9.81
C ASN A 148 -11.30 20.94 10.47
N ALA A 149 -12.30 20.05 10.39
CA ALA A 149 -12.13 18.68 10.84
C ALA A 149 -11.17 17.94 9.91
N LEU A 150 -10.16 17.26 10.48
CA LEU A 150 -9.33 16.37 9.69
C LEU A 150 -10.18 15.18 9.19
N PRO A 151 -9.97 14.69 7.96
CA PRO A 151 -10.68 13.53 7.43
C PRO A 151 -10.17 12.20 8.00
N SER A 152 -9.75 12.20 9.27
CA SER A 152 -9.21 11.06 9.98
C SER A 152 -10.24 9.95 10.19
N ASN A 153 -9.80 8.70 10.14
CA ASN A 153 -10.58 7.52 10.45
C ASN A 153 -9.72 6.38 11.04
N PRO A 154 -9.22 6.55 12.28
CA PRO A 154 -8.29 5.61 12.87
C PRO A 154 -8.93 4.24 13.12
N GLU A 155 -10.27 4.19 13.21
CA GLU A 155 -11.03 2.94 13.26
C GLU A 155 -10.89 2.14 11.96
N PHE A 156 -11.01 2.80 10.80
CA PHE A 156 -10.80 2.15 9.50
C PHE A 156 -9.36 1.73 9.30
N THR A 157 -8.37 2.54 9.69
CA THR A 157 -6.96 2.12 9.63
C THR A 157 -6.74 0.80 10.35
N ARG A 158 -7.13 0.71 11.63
CA ARG A 158 -6.93 -0.51 12.42
C ARG A 158 -7.66 -1.69 11.78
N TYR A 159 -8.95 -1.51 11.49
CA TYR A 159 -9.77 -2.58 10.94
C TYR A 159 -9.27 -3.09 9.59
N PHE A 160 -8.86 -2.20 8.66
CA PHE A 160 -8.37 -2.63 7.35
C PHE A 160 -6.93 -3.13 7.38
N ALA A 161 -6.10 -2.69 8.31
CA ALA A 161 -4.82 -3.35 8.58
C ALA A 161 -5.04 -4.80 9.03
N ASP A 162 -5.93 -5.03 10.01
CA ASP A 162 -6.25 -6.38 10.50
C ASP A 162 -6.87 -7.26 9.41
N VAL A 163 -7.77 -6.71 8.59
CA VAL A 163 -8.38 -7.45 7.47
C VAL A 163 -7.34 -7.83 6.42
N ILE A 164 -6.41 -6.93 6.08
CA ILE A 164 -5.34 -7.22 5.11
C ILE A 164 -4.37 -8.26 5.68
N GLU A 165 -3.98 -8.14 6.95
CA GLU A 165 -3.11 -9.12 7.62
C GLU A 165 -3.74 -10.53 7.57
N ASN A 166 -5.00 -10.66 8.00
CA ASN A 166 -5.72 -11.93 7.93
C ASN A 166 -5.82 -12.46 6.48
N PHE A 167 -6.04 -11.57 5.51
CA PHE A 167 -6.10 -11.93 4.09
C PHE A 167 -4.74 -12.38 3.52
N LEU A 168 -3.62 -11.92 4.09
CA LEU A 168 -2.28 -12.36 3.72
C LEU A 168 -1.86 -13.65 4.43
N HIS A 169 -2.39 -13.91 5.63
CA HIS A 169 -2.01 -15.06 6.46
C HIS A 169 -2.88 -16.31 6.27
N SER A 170 -4.14 -16.17 5.85
CA SER A 170 -5.06 -17.30 5.72
C SER A 170 -5.70 -17.40 4.33
N THR A 171 -5.82 -18.63 3.84
CA THR A 171 -6.61 -18.95 2.63
C THR A 171 -8.11 -18.89 2.88
N ASP A 172 -8.53 -18.86 4.15
CA ASP A 172 -9.93 -18.74 4.52
C ASP A 172 -10.49 -17.39 4.05
N SER A 173 -11.81 -17.33 3.97
CA SER A 173 -12.50 -16.07 3.69
C SER A 173 -12.30 -15.09 4.84
N THR A 174 -12.13 -13.80 4.53
CA THR A 174 -12.12 -12.68 5.50
C THR A 174 -13.42 -12.57 6.31
N GLY A 175 -14.41 -13.41 6.03
CA GLY A 175 -15.79 -13.16 6.41
C GLY A 175 -16.36 -11.97 5.64
N THR A 176 -17.61 -11.62 5.95
CA THR A 176 -18.23 -10.46 5.33
C THR A 176 -17.72 -9.17 5.97
N ILE A 177 -17.03 -8.34 5.17
CA ILE A 177 -16.53 -7.05 5.62
C ILE A 177 -17.67 -6.04 5.69
N ARG A 178 -17.76 -5.31 6.81
CA ARG A 178 -18.69 -4.19 7.00
C ARG A 178 -18.05 -3.08 7.81
N TYR A 179 -18.28 -1.84 7.42
CA TYR A 179 -17.67 -0.69 8.10
C TYR A 179 -18.04 -0.59 9.58
N ARG A 180 -19.22 -1.04 10.00
CA ARG A 180 -19.58 -1.05 11.43
C ARG A 180 -18.62 -1.90 12.29
N GLU A 181 -17.97 -2.91 11.71
CA GLU A 181 -17.12 -3.84 12.44
C GLU A 181 -15.80 -3.18 12.89
N ALA A 182 -15.45 -2.03 12.29
CA ALA A 182 -14.35 -1.19 12.75
C ALA A 182 -14.64 -0.45 14.08
N PHE A 183 -15.90 -0.45 14.53
CA PHE A 183 -16.36 0.35 15.67
C PHE A 183 -16.80 -0.54 16.85
N PRO A 184 -16.61 -0.07 18.10
CA PRO A 184 -17.08 -0.79 19.27
C PRO A 184 -18.62 -0.76 19.34
N GLY A 185 -19.19 -1.80 19.94
CA GLY A 185 -20.62 -1.86 20.23
C GLY A 185 -21.04 -3.24 20.72
N ALA A 186 -22.02 -3.30 21.62
CA ALA A 186 -22.50 -4.57 22.20
C ALA A 186 -23.24 -5.45 21.17
N ASN A 187 -23.69 -4.87 20.07
CA ASN A 187 -24.40 -5.54 18.98
C ASN A 187 -24.24 -4.74 17.68
N ASN A 188 -24.74 -5.30 16.57
CA ASN A 188 -24.65 -4.68 15.24
C ASN A 188 -25.28 -3.28 15.16
N GLU A 189 -26.37 -3.03 15.89
CA GLU A 189 -27.06 -1.73 15.91
C GLU A 189 -26.19 -0.66 16.58
N ALA A 190 -25.63 -0.98 17.75
CA ALA A 190 -24.72 -0.10 18.47
C ALA A 190 -23.45 0.20 17.66
N GLN A 191 -22.88 -0.80 17.00
CA GLN A 191 -21.73 -0.62 16.10
C GLN A 191 -22.07 0.26 14.89
N ALA A 192 -23.24 0.07 14.28
CA ALA A 192 -23.64 0.87 13.13
C ALA A 192 -23.93 2.33 13.53
N ALA A 193 -24.49 2.56 14.73
CA ALA A 193 -24.66 3.89 15.29
C ALA A 193 -23.30 4.55 15.59
N ALA A 194 -22.35 3.84 16.18
CA ALA A 194 -21.00 4.33 16.44
C ALA A 194 -20.26 4.67 15.14
N CYS A 195 -20.34 3.81 14.13
CA CYS A 195 -19.81 4.06 12.78
C CYS A 195 -20.43 5.32 12.16
N SER A 196 -21.75 5.45 12.21
CA SER A 196 -22.44 6.60 11.63
C SER A 196 -22.05 7.91 12.33
N ALA A 197 -22.01 7.90 13.67
CA ALA A 197 -21.60 9.05 14.47
C ALA A 197 -20.15 9.48 14.21
N ALA A 198 -19.23 8.53 14.07
CA ALA A 198 -17.81 8.82 13.88
C ALA A 198 -17.48 9.26 12.45
N THR A 199 -18.11 8.65 11.44
CA THR A 199 -17.74 8.83 10.03
C THR A 199 -18.65 9.77 9.25
N GLY A 200 -19.83 10.11 9.80
CA GLY A 200 -20.88 10.81 9.07
C GLY A 200 -21.59 9.97 8.00
N LEU A 201 -21.21 8.69 7.84
CA LEU A 201 -21.90 7.76 6.94
C LEU A 201 -23.30 7.45 7.47
N SER A 202 -24.23 7.10 6.58
CA SER A 202 -25.53 6.58 7.01
C SER A 202 -25.37 5.23 7.72
N VAL A 203 -26.28 4.93 8.65
CA VAL A 203 -26.38 3.60 9.29
C VAL A 203 -26.48 2.48 8.24
N GLY A 204 -27.17 2.73 7.12
CA GLY A 204 -27.23 1.79 6.00
C GLY A 204 -25.87 1.55 5.35
N SER A 205 -25.10 2.61 5.10
CA SER A 205 -23.74 2.52 4.54
C SER A 205 -22.76 1.82 5.48
N CYS A 206 -22.93 1.98 6.80
CA CYS A 206 -22.16 1.27 7.82
C CYS A 206 -22.50 -0.23 7.87
N ASN A 207 -23.74 -0.59 7.59
CA ASN A 207 -24.23 -1.99 7.57
C ASN A 207 -24.02 -2.71 6.24
N LEU A 208 -23.73 -1.97 5.16
CA LEU A 208 -23.61 -2.52 3.83
C LEU A 208 -22.56 -3.64 3.79
N ASN A 209 -22.94 -4.79 3.23
CA ASN A 209 -22.04 -5.88 2.91
C ASN A 209 -21.02 -5.40 1.84
N ARG A 210 -19.73 -5.35 2.20
CA ARG A 210 -18.63 -4.94 1.30
C ARG A 210 -17.98 -6.11 0.58
N GLY A 211 -18.51 -7.31 0.75
CA GLY A 211 -17.98 -8.55 0.20
C GLY A 211 -17.27 -9.40 1.25
N SER A 212 -16.84 -10.56 0.80
CA SER A 212 -15.99 -11.50 1.52
C SER A 212 -14.97 -12.04 0.54
N PHE A 213 -13.70 -12.09 0.93
CA PHE A 213 -12.61 -12.35 0.00
C PHE A 213 -11.70 -13.44 0.53
N SER A 214 -11.11 -14.23 -0.37
CA SER A 214 -10.13 -15.27 -0.05
C SER A 214 -8.86 -15.04 -0.84
N ASN A 215 -7.72 -15.43 -0.28
CA ASN A 215 -6.43 -15.35 -0.91
C ASN A 215 -5.84 -16.77 -1.06
N PRO A 216 -5.86 -17.38 -2.25
CA PRO A 216 -5.29 -18.71 -2.44
C PRO A 216 -3.77 -18.76 -2.26
N ASN A 217 -3.10 -17.61 -2.23
CA ASN A 217 -1.66 -17.48 -2.08
C ASN A 217 -1.24 -17.00 -0.68
N ALA A 218 -2.17 -16.95 0.27
CA ALA A 218 -1.87 -16.57 1.64
C ALA A 218 -0.88 -17.54 2.31
N SER A 219 -0.08 -17.00 3.21
CA SER A 219 0.85 -17.78 4.05
C SER A 219 0.94 -17.15 5.42
N ALA A 220 0.81 -17.96 6.48
CA ALA A 220 0.99 -17.54 7.86
C ALA A 220 2.42 -17.04 8.15
N ASP A 221 3.39 -17.35 7.27
CA ASP A 221 4.77 -16.91 7.37
C ASP A 221 4.99 -15.51 6.75
N THR A 222 3.98 -14.91 6.08
CA THR A 222 4.10 -13.57 5.48
C THR A 222 4.34 -12.53 6.58
N GLU A 223 5.45 -11.80 6.55
CA GLU A 223 5.69 -10.73 7.51
C GLU A 223 4.97 -9.46 7.07
N VAL A 224 4.12 -8.89 7.94
CA VAL A 224 3.37 -7.67 7.65
C VAL A 224 3.89 -6.52 8.50
N TYR A 225 4.34 -5.46 7.83
CA TYR A 225 4.84 -4.24 8.47
C TYR A 225 3.89 -3.09 8.17
N LEU A 226 3.53 -2.32 9.20
CA LEU A 226 2.74 -1.11 9.04
C LEU A 226 3.63 0.09 9.33
N TYR A 227 3.72 1.04 8.40
CA TYR A 227 4.32 2.33 8.66
C TYR A 227 3.34 3.48 8.41
N GLN A 228 3.58 4.57 9.12
CA GLN A 228 2.72 5.73 9.12
C GLN A 228 3.48 6.94 8.60
N THR A 229 2.91 7.61 7.62
CA THR A 229 3.34 8.93 7.15
C THR A 229 2.21 9.90 7.39
N TRP A 230 2.51 11.07 7.94
CA TRP A 230 1.51 12.11 8.13
C TRP A 230 2.13 13.47 7.84
N ALA A 231 1.38 14.34 7.16
CA ALA A 231 1.68 15.76 7.14
C ALA A 231 1.21 16.36 8.46
N ARG A 232 2.00 17.25 9.07
CA ARG A 232 1.59 17.85 10.35
C ARG A 232 0.27 18.63 10.18
N PRO A 233 -0.66 18.61 11.14
CA PRO A 233 -1.98 19.18 11.00
C PRO A 233 -1.92 20.72 11.04
N ASN A 234 -0.86 21.27 11.65
CA ASN A 234 -0.56 22.69 11.64
C ASN A 234 0.13 23.18 10.35
N LEU A 235 0.46 22.28 9.41
CA LEU A 235 0.75 22.67 8.02
C LEU A 235 -0.54 22.83 7.20
N LEU A 236 -1.71 22.55 7.79
CA LEU A 236 -3.03 22.84 7.20
C LEU A 236 -3.58 24.20 7.63
N ASP A 237 -3.03 24.84 8.67
CA ASP A 237 -3.30 26.25 8.94
C ASP A 237 -2.57 27.08 7.87
N GLY A 238 -3.32 27.54 6.87
CA GLY A 238 -2.78 28.20 5.69
C GLY A 238 -2.66 27.32 4.44
N ALA A 239 -3.29 26.14 4.41
CA ALA A 239 -3.45 25.39 3.17
C ALA A 239 -4.35 26.19 2.20
N PHE A 240 -3.71 26.86 1.25
CA PHE A 240 -4.39 27.42 0.07
C PHE A 240 -5.23 26.33 -0.60
N ALA A 241 -6.41 26.66 -1.13
CA ALA A 241 -7.09 25.71 -1.99
C ALA A 241 -6.18 25.45 -3.20
N THR A 242 -5.74 24.22 -3.37
CA THR A 242 -4.85 23.86 -4.48
C THR A 242 -5.62 23.11 -5.54
N SER A 243 -5.54 23.57 -6.79
CA SER A 243 -5.97 22.80 -7.96
C SER A 243 -4.73 22.32 -8.70
N THR A 244 -4.66 21.02 -8.96
CA THR A 244 -3.62 20.45 -9.85
C THR A 244 -4.20 20.31 -11.24
N ASP A 245 -3.56 20.93 -12.23
CA ASP A 245 -3.88 20.73 -13.63
C ASP A 245 -3.67 19.25 -14.00
N ARG A 246 -4.70 18.62 -14.59
CA ARG A 246 -4.69 17.18 -14.85
C ARG A 246 -3.71 16.75 -15.95
N VAL A 247 -3.24 17.69 -16.76
CA VAL A 247 -2.36 17.46 -17.90
C VAL A 247 -0.92 17.83 -17.55
N THR A 248 -0.70 19.01 -16.98
CA THR A 248 0.64 19.55 -16.72
C THR A 248 1.18 19.23 -15.33
N GLY A 249 0.30 18.91 -14.37
CA GLY A 249 0.67 18.74 -12.97
C GLY A 249 0.92 20.06 -12.24
N GLU A 250 0.69 21.21 -12.89
CA GLU A 250 0.84 22.52 -12.26
C GLU A 250 -0.12 22.68 -11.09
N VAL A 251 0.42 23.04 -9.92
CA VAL A 251 -0.37 23.31 -8.72
C VAL A 251 -0.64 24.79 -8.61
N THR A 252 -1.86 25.20 -8.91
CA THR A 252 -2.34 26.56 -8.64
C THR A 252 -2.84 26.65 -7.21
N ARG A 253 -2.47 27.73 -6.51
CA ARG A 253 -2.88 28.01 -5.14
C ARG A 253 -3.84 29.19 -5.19
N SER A 254 -5.08 29.02 -4.73
CA SER A 254 -5.96 30.17 -4.54
C SER A 254 -5.49 30.96 -3.32
N THR A 255 -5.77 32.26 -3.27
CA THR A 255 -5.59 33.06 -2.05
C THR A 255 -6.68 32.81 -1.01
N GLU A 256 -7.70 32.04 -1.36
CA GLU A 256 -8.78 31.65 -0.45
C GLU A 256 -8.41 30.34 0.25
N LEU A 257 -8.59 30.30 1.57
CA LEU A 257 -8.51 29.05 2.31
C LEU A 257 -9.61 28.12 1.77
N SER A 258 -9.28 26.85 1.50
CA SER A 258 -10.33 25.90 1.12
C SER A 258 -11.28 25.73 2.31
N LEU A 259 -12.54 26.11 2.12
CA LEU A 259 -13.66 25.91 3.04
C LEU A 259 -13.96 24.42 3.24
#